data_AF-A0A444IRC1-F1
#
_entry.id   AF-A0A444IRC1-F1
#
_cell.length_a   1.000
_cell.length_b   1.000
_cell.length_c   1.000
_cell.angle_alpha   90.00
_cell.angle_beta   90.00
_cell.angle_gamma   90.00
#
_symmetry.space_group_name_H-M   'P 1'
#
loop_
_entity.id
_entity.type
_entity.pdbx_description
1 polymer ?
#
loop_
_entity_poly.entity_id
_entity_poly.type
_entity_poly.pdbx_seq_one_letter_code
_entity_poly.pdbx_strand_id
1 'polypeptide(L)'
;MDRHTAKRIAEDLNITADDFERRKAFLDIGPEDIRRIKAFREAIPELPVDLFDSFYQHLLSFDDVRAYFKDKETVQRLKDKQMAYFDQLFSGEYNEEYMLSRLHVGYVHVTLNIVPLWYIGAFNNYLQEIKKLVDVYAEDKSATCQSITKMIMLEIVITMESYHYTKYKLQEELKQIAITDDLTGVFNRRKLEEVMCYEMDSAHRKKHALSILMLDIDHFKQVNDTYGHQAGDAVLIETVRLIRYCLR
;
A
#
# COMPACT_ATOMS: atom_id res chain seq x y z
N MET A 1 10.43 14.23 -0.40
CA MET A 1 9.96 12.83 -0.50
C MET A 1 10.34 12.16 0.81
N ASP A 2 9.43 11.46 1.50
CA ASP A 2 9.80 10.75 2.73
C ASP A 2 10.59 9.48 2.38
N ARG A 3 11.90 9.67 2.21
CA ARG A 3 12.88 8.63 1.86
C ARG A 3 12.97 7.55 2.94
N HIS A 4 12.62 7.88 4.18
CA HIS A 4 12.76 6.94 5.29
C HIS A 4 11.71 5.83 5.21
N THR A 5 10.46 6.18 4.91
CA THR A 5 9.37 5.20 4.76
C THR A 5 9.62 4.25 3.59
N ALA A 6 10.07 4.75 2.43
CA ALA A 6 10.36 3.90 1.27
C ALA A 6 11.52 2.91 1.55
N LYS A 7 12.56 3.35 2.28
CA LYS A 7 13.66 2.48 2.70
C LYS A 7 13.19 1.38 3.63
N ARG A 8 12.38 1.71 4.63
CA ARG A 8 11.79 0.70 5.54
C ARG A 8 10.96 -0.34 4.78
N ILE A 9 10.14 0.10 3.82
CA ILE A 9 9.37 -0.82 2.96
C ILE A 9 10.31 -1.74 2.17
N ALA A 10 11.38 -1.20 1.60
CA ALA A 10 12.37 -1.99 0.87
C ALA A 10 13.06 -3.02 1.78
N GLU A 11 13.45 -2.63 3.00
CA GLU A 11 14.04 -3.51 4.01
C GLU A 11 13.08 -4.64 4.40
N ASP A 12 11.82 -4.31 4.73
CA ASP A 12 10.81 -5.29 5.15
C ASP A 12 10.44 -6.28 4.03
N LEU A 13 10.49 -5.83 2.77
CA LEU A 13 10.27 -6.66 1.58
C LEU A 13 11.55 -7.36 1.09
N ASN A 14 12.70 -7.14 1.73
CA ASN A 14 14.02 -7.63 1.31
C ASN A 14 14.42 -7.21 -0.12
N ILE A 15 13.99 -6.03 -0.56
CA ILE A 15 14.31 -5.51 -1.89
C ILE A 15 15.67 -4.81 -1.85
N THR A 16 16.72 -5.56 -2.16
CA THR A 16 18.09 -5.06 -2.30
C THR A 16 18.39 -4.59 -3.72
N ALA A 17 19.57 -3.97 -3.94
CA ALA A 17 20.03 -3.62 -5.28
C ALA A 17 20.11 -4.86 -6.20
N ASP A 18 20.64 -5.98 -5.71
CA ASP A 18 20.68 -7.24 -6.48
C ASP A 18 19.26 -7.75 -6.80
N ASP A 19 18.32 -7.55 -5.88
CA ASP A 19 16.93 -7.94 -6.06
C ASP A 19 16.19 -7.09 -7.11
N PHE A 20 16.57 -5.82 -7.20
CA PHE A 20 16.11 -4.92 -8.24
C PHE A 20 16.68 -5.28 -9.61
N GLU A 21 17.97 -5.65 -9.68
CA GLU A 21 18.55 -6.22 -10.91
C GLU A 21 17.86 -7.53 -11.32
N ARG A 22 17.53 -8.41 -10.37
CA ARG A 22 16.77 -9.63 -10.65
C ARG A 22 15.38 -9.34 -11.22
N ARG A 23 14.67 -8.32 -10.73
CA ARG A 23 13.37 -7.88 -11.29
C ARG A 23 13.50 -7.41 -12.73
N LYS A 24 14.53 -6.61 -13.03
CA LYS A 24 14.83 -6.18 -14.40
C LYS A 24 15.10 -7.39 -15.30
N ALA A 25 15.96 -8.32 -14.86
CA ALA A 25 16.25 -9.55 -15.59
C ALA A 25 15.00 -10.42 -15.82
N PHE A 26 14.11 -10.55 -14.81
CA PHE A 26 12.86 -11.30 -14.93
C PHE A 26 11.91 -10.72 -15.99
N LEU A 27 11.88 -9.39 -16.12
CA LEU A 27 11.09 -8.69 -17.14
C LEU A 27 11.83 -8.54 -18.49
N ASP A 28 12.97 -9.23 -18.65
CA ASP A 28 13.82 -9.16 -19.83
C ASP A 28 14.26 -7.72 -20.15
N ILE A 29 14.48 -6.90 -19.13
CA ILE A 29 14.99 -5.52 -19.28
C ILE A 29 16.52 -5.59 -19.36
N GLY A 30 17.04 -5.42 -20.56
CA GLY A 30 18.48 -5.43 -20.84
C GLY A 30 19.08 -4.04 -21.07
N PRO A 31 20.42 -3.95 -21.21
CA PRO A 31 21.10 -2.69 -21.51
C PRO A 31 20.63 -2.03 -22.81
N GLU A 32 20.16 -2.82 -23.78
CA GLU A 32 19.61 -2.29 -25.03
C GLU A 32 18.26 -1.59 -24.83
N ASP A 33 17.40 -2.12 -23.96
CA ASP A 33 16.14 -1.45 -23.61
C ASP A 33 16.41 -0.09 -22.97
N ILE A 34 17.36 -0.03 -22.04
CA ILE A 34 17.78 1.21 -21.37
C ILE A 34 18.32 2.21 -22.39
N ARG A 35 19.17 1.76 -23.33
CA ARG A 35 19.70 2.62 -24.41
C ARG A 35 18.60 3.18 -25.29
N ARG A 36 17.64 2.36 -25.73
CA ARG A 36 16.51 2.82 -26.57
C ARG A 36 15.65 3.84 -25.85
N ILE A 37 15.32 3.60 -24.59
CA ILE A 37 14.52 4.52 -23.78
C ILE A 37 15.23 5.87 -23.61
N LYS A 38 16.53 5.84 -23.29
CA LYS A 38 17.32 7.06 -23.14
C LYS A 38 17.40 7.84 -24.46
N ALA A 39 17.73 7.16 -25.56
CA ALA A 39 17.81 7.78 -26.89
C ALA A 39 16.45 8.38 -27.32
N PHE A 40 15.35 7.67 -27.04
CA PHE A 40 14.00 8.18 -27.28
C PHE A 40 13.72 9.47 -26.52
N ARG A 41 14.11 9.56 -25.24
CA ARG A 41 13.94 10.79 -24.44
C ARG A 41 14.78 11.95 -24.96
N GLU A 42 16.03 11.68 -25.35
CA GLU A 42 16.97 12.67 -25.89
C GLU A 42 16.51 13.20 -27.27
N ALA A 43 15.77 12.39 -28.04
CA ALA A 43 15.20 12.81 -29.31
C ALA A 43 14.02 13.79 -29.17
N ILE A 44 13.42 13.92 -27.97
CA ILE A 44 12.31 14.83 -27.71
C ILE A 44 12.88 16.17 -27.21
N PRO A 45 12.84 17.25 -28.02
CA PRO A 45 13.44 18.54 -27.67
C PRO A 45 12.73 19.20 -26.47
N GLU A 46 11.40 19.22 -26.49
CA GLU A 46 10.58 19.70 -25.38
C GLU A 46 9.33 18.82 -25.25
N LEU A 47 8.95 18.50 -24.02
CA LEU A 47 7.70 17.78 -23.76
C LEU A 47 6.53 18.77 -23.86
N PRO A 48 5.41 18.37 -24.50
CA PRO A 48 4.21 19.21 -24.53
C PRO A 48 3.76 19.58 -23.11
N VAL A 49 3.50 20.86 -22.87
CA VAL A 49 3.05 21.36 -21.55
C VAL A 49 1.70 20.74 -21.15
N ASP A 50 0.89 20.40 -22.15
CA ASP A 50 -0.44 19.80 -22.04
C ASP A 50 -0.44 18.27 -22.18
N LEU A 51 0.73 17.61 -22.13
CA LEU A 51 0.86 16.15 -22.32
C LEU A 51 -0.11 15.33 -21.45
N PHE A 52 -0.39 15.79 -20.23
CA PHE A 52 -1.30 15.11 -19.30
C PHE A 52 -2.68 15.75 -19.19
N ASP A 53 -3.01 16.76 -20.00
CA ASP A 53 -4.30 17.44 -19.90
C ASP A 53 -5.45 16.50 -20.22
N SER A 54 -5.33 15.70 -21.28
CA SER A 54 -6.31 14.66 -21.65
C SER A 54 -6.48 13.64 -20.52
N PHE A 55 -5.38 13.27 -19.86
CA PHE A 55 -5.35 12.35 -18.73
C PHE A 55 -6.14 12.89 -17.52
N TYR A 56 -5.85 14.13 -17.08
CA TYR A 56 -6.58 14.71 -15.95
C TYR A 56 -8.04 15.02 -16.29
N GLN A 57 -8.34 15.43 -17.53
CA GLN A 57 -9.73 15.58 -17.98
C GLN A 57 -10.49 14.25 -17.88
N HIS A 58 -9.87 13.15 -18.31
CA HIS A 58 -10.47 11.82 -18.18
C HIS A 58 -10.63 11.39 -16.72
N LEU A 59 -9.60 11.53 -15.88
CA LEU A 59 -9.71 11.20 -14.45
C LEU A 59 -10.81 12.00 -13.75
N LEU A 60 -10.85 13.31 -13.98
CA LEU A 60 -11.85 14.21 -13.39
C LEU A 60 -13.25 14.01 -13.99
N SER A 61 -13.42 13.19 -15.03
CA SER A 61 -14.73 12.82 -15.55
C SER A 61 -15.48 11.82 -14.65
N PHE A 62 -14.76 11.10 -13.77
CA PHE A 62 -15.33 10.18 -12.79
C PHE A 62 -15.55 10.88 -11.45
N ASP A 63 -16.78 10.87 -10.93
CA ASP A 63 -17.13 11.58 -9.69
C ASP A 63 -16.31 11.10 -8.48
N ASP A 64 -16.13 9.78 -8.34
CA ASP A 64 -15.35 9.19 -7.25
C ASP A 64 -13.89 9.62 -7.29
N VAL A 65 -13.32 9.80 -8.48
CA VAL A 65 -11.94 10.25 -8.67
C VAL A 65 -11.82 11.74 -8.40
N ARG A 66 -12.77 12.52 -8.92
CA ARG A 66 -12.85 13.98 -8.75
C ARG A 66 -12.86 14.36 -7.26
N ALA A 67 -13.51 13.55 -6.42
CA ALA A 67 -13.59 13.76 -4.97
C ALA A 67 -12.22 13.79 -4.25
N TYR A 68 -11.18 13.18 -4.82
CA TYR A 68 -9.82 13.23 -4.26
C TYR A 68 -9.09 14.56 -4.54
N PHE A 69 -9.59 15.38 -5.47
CA PHE A 69 -8.94 16.62 -5.90
C PHE A 69 -9.69 17.84 -5.33
N LYS A 70 -9.07 18.50 -4.35
CA LYS A 70 -9.67 19.63 -3.61
C LYS A 70 -9.89 20.88 -4.46
N ASP A 71 -8.92 21.17 -5.33
CA ASP A 71 -8.86 22.41 -6.12
C ASP A 71 -7.97 22.24 -7.36
N LYS A 72 -8.02 23.24 -8.24
CA LYS A 72 -7.22 23.27 -9.47
C LYS A 72 -5.71 23.37 -9.20
N GLU A 73 -5.31 23.98 -8.09
CA GLU A 73 -3.90 24.12 -7.72
C GLU A 73 -3.28 22.75 -7.36
N THR A 74 -4.04 21.92 -6.64
CA THR A 74 -3.67 20.54 -6.31
C THR A 74 -3.49 19.71 -7.58
N VAL A 75 -4.40 19.86 -8.55
CA VAL A 75 -4.30 19.20 -9.86
C VAL A 75 -3.03 19.66 -10.58
N GLN A 76 -2.75 20.97 -10.60
CA GLN A 76 -1.54 21.48 -11.26
C GLN A 76 -0.25 20.96 -10.61
N ARG A 77 -0.18 20.98 -9.28
CA ARG A 77 0.97 20.42 -8.55
C ARG A 77 1.16 18.93 -8.82
N LEU A 78 0.08 18.18 -9.01
CA LEU A 78 0.14 16.77 -9.38
C LEU A 78 0.60 16.58 -10.82
N LYS A 79 0.16 17.43 -11.77
CA LYS A 79 0.70 17.47 -13.14
C LYS A 79 2.22 17.70 -13.13
N ASP A 80 2.70 18.67 -12.36
CA ASP A 80 4.12 18.99 -12.28
C ASP A 80 4.94 17.82 -11.73
N LYS A 81 4.45 17.17 -10.66
CA LYS A 81 5.07 15.94 -10.12
C LYS A 81 5.04 14.81 -11.12
N GLN A 82 3.92 14.63 -11.82
CA GLN A 82 3.73 13.58 -12.80
C GLN A 82 4.67 13.77 -14.01
N MET A 83 4.92 15.01 -14.41
CA MET A 83 5.95 15.35 -15.41
C MET A 83 7.35 14.98 -14.95
N ALA A 84 7.70 15.25 -13.69
CA ALA A 84 8.98 14.81 -13.13
C ALA A 84 9.10 13.27 -13.09
N TYR A 85 8.01 12.56 -12.77
CA TYR A 85 7.98 11.08 -12.82
C TYR A 85 8.16 10.54 -14.23
N PHE A 86 7.52 11.18 -15.22
CA PHE A 86 7.70 10.86 -16.63
C PHE A 86 9.17 11.01 -17.02
N ASP A 87 9.81 12.13 -16.68
CA ASP A 87 11.22 12.35 -17.01
C ASP A 87 12.14 11.28 -16.37
N GLN A 88 11.87 10.88 -15.12
CA GLN A 88 12.57 9.77 -14.48
C GLN A 88 12.36 8.43 -15.20
N LEU A 89 11.16 8.14 -15.69
CA LEU A 89 10.86 6.88 -16.40
C LEU A 89 11.68 6.74 -17.68
N PHE A 90 12.08 7.84 -18.32
CA PHE A 90 12.89 7.81 -19.54
C PHE A 90 14.33 8.29 -19.36
N SER A 91 14.81 8.46 -18.13
CA SER A 91 16.17 8.95 -17.85
C SER A 91 17.27 7.95 -18.27
N GLY A 92 16.95 6.65 -18.30
CA GLY A 92 17.92 5.57 -18.44
C GLY A 92 18.69 5.25 -17.15
N GLU A 93 18.36 5.90 -16.02
CA GLU A 93 18.99 5.68 -14.72
C GLU A 93 18.05 4.93 -13.77
N TYR A 94 18.10 3.60 -13.84
CA TYR A 94 17.29 2.71 -13.01
C TYR A 94 18.12 2.06 -11.91
N ASN A 95 18.36 2.82 -10.84
CA ASN A 95 19.14 2.44 -9.66
C ASN A 95 18.26 2.31 -8.41
N GLU A 96 18.88 2.12 -7.23
CA GLU A 96 18.16 2.03 -5.95
C GLU A 96 17.28 3.26 -5.68
N GLU A 97 17.72 4.46 -6.06
CA GLU A 97 16.93 5.68 -5.87
C GLU A 97 15.65 5.67 -6.72
N TYR A 98 15.73 5.20 -7.96
CA TYR A 98 14.55 4.98 -8.80
C TYR A 98 13.58 4.01 -8.14
N MET A 99 14.07 2.88 -7.64
CA MET A 99 13.29 1.87 -6.94
C MET A 99 12.59 2.44 -5.71
N LEU A 100 13.31 3.14 -4.83
CA LEU A 100 12.76 3.77 -3.62
C LEU A 100 11.69 4.81 -3.96
N SER A 101 11.87 5.55 -5.07
CA SER A 101 10.85 6.47 -5.60
C SER A 101 9.55 5.74 -5.94
N ARG A 102 9.62 4.57 -6.61
CA ARG A 102 8.44 3.78 -6.97
C ARG A 102 7.77 3.09 -5.77
N LEU A 103 8.55 2.61 -4.80
CA LEU A 103 8.01 2.12 -3.53
C LEU A 103 7.26 3.24 -2.79
N HIS A 104 7.78 4.46 -2.78
CA HIS A 104 7.09 5.60 -2.18
C HIS A 104 5.75 5.91 -2.85
N VAL A 105 5.66 5.80 -4.17
CA VAL A 105 4.39 5.96 -4.91
C VAL A 105 3.34 4.99 -4.35
N GLY A 106 3.68 3.70 -4.18
CA GLY A 106 2.75 2.69 -3.68
C GLY A 106 2.23 3.00 -2.28
N TYR A 107 3.12 3.45 -1.40
CA TYR A 107 2.79 3.89 -0.05
C TYR A 107 1.84 5.10 -0.03
N VAL A 108 2.13 6.12 -0.85
CA VAL A 108 1.30 7.33 -0.94
C VAL A 108 -0.11 7.00 -1.42
N HIS A 109 -0.24 6.06 -2.38
CA HIS A 109 -1.55 5.66 -2.89
C HIS A 109 -2.41 4.99 -1.82
N VAL A 110 -1.84 4.14 -0.95
CA VAL A 110 -2.58 3.57 0.20
C VAL A 110 -2.98 4.66 1.19
N THR A 111 -2.06 5.58 1.50
CA THR A 111 -2.29 6.66 2.46
C THR A 111 -3.40 7.61 2.01
N LEU A 112 -3.52 7.83 0.70
CA LEU A 112 -4.59 8.62 0.08
C LEU A 112 -5.85 7.81 -0.24
N ASN A 113 -5.87 6.52 0.11
CA ASN A 113 -6.96 5.58 -0.18
C ASN A 113 -7.32 5.48 -1.68
N ILE A 114 -6.33 5.66 -2.55
CA ILE A 114 -6.51 5.53 -4.00
C ILE A 114 -6.56 4.04 -4.35
N VAL A 115 -7.67 3.60 -4.92
CA VAL A 115 -7.82 2.20 -5.33
C VAL A 115 -6.91 1.87 -6.53
N PRO A 116 -6.37 0.63 -6.64
CA PRO A 116 -5.42 0.26 -7.69
C PRO A 116 -5.96 0.44 -9.12
N LEU A 117 -7.29 0.36 -9.30
CA LEU A 117 -7.94 0.61 -10.58
C LEU A 117 -7.56 1.97 -11.17
N TRP A 118 -7.58 3.04 -10.36
CA TRP A 118 -7.29 4.38 -10.86
C TRP A 118 -5.81 4.57 -11.17
N TYR A 119 -4.94 3.94 -10.38
CA TYR A 119 -3.50 3.97 -10.61
C TYR A 119 -3.10 3.16 -11.85
N ILE A 120 -3.52 1.91 -11.96
CA ILE A 120 -3.16 1.03 -13.09
C ILE A 120 -3.88 1.49 -14.37
N GLY A 121 -5.16 1.87 -14.26
CA GLY A 121 -5.94 2.39 -15.38
C GLY A 121 -5.35 3.67 -15.97
N ALA A 122 -4.69 4.49 -15.15
CA ALA A 122 -3.97 5.67 -15.63
C ALA A 122 -2.85 5.34 -16.63
N PHE A 123 -2.19 4.19 -16.50
CA PHE A 123 -1.14 3.77 -17.43
C PHE A 123 -1.65 3.56 -18.85
N ASN A 124 -2.93 3.20 -19.05
CA ASN A 124 -3.49 3.10 -20.39
C ASN A 124 -3.44 4.45 -21.11
N ASN A 125 -3.84 5.54 -20.44
CA ASN A 125 -3.79 6.89 -21.02
C ASN A 125 -2.35 7.34 -21.26
N TYR A 126 -1.46 7.03 -20.32
CA TYR A 126 -0.01 7.26 -20.46
C TYR A 126 0.57 6.58 -21.71
N LEU A 127 0.26 5.30 -21.90
CA LEU A 127 0.72 4.53 -23.05
C LEU A 127 0.21 5.11 -24.37
N GLN A 128 -1.01 5.65 -24.40
CA GLN A 128 -1.53 6.32 -25.61
C GLN A 128 -0.74 7.59 -25.94
N GLU A 129 -0.46 8.44 -24.96
CA GLU A 129 0.33 9.66 -25.18
C GLU A 129 1.79 9.35 -25.52
N ILE A 130 2.40 8.39 -24.81
CA ILE A 130 3.75 7.91 -25.11
C ILE A 130 3.82 7.33 -26.53
N LYS A 131 2.81 6.57 -26.95
CA LYS A 131 2.77 5.99 -28.30
C LYS A 131 2.81 7.07 -29.38
N LYS A 132 2.10 8.19 -29.21
CA LYS A 132 2.17 9.33 -30.15
C LYS A 132 3.60 9.88 -30.25
N LEU A 133 4.29 10.00 -29.12
CA LEU A 133 5.68 10.45 -29.09
C LEU A 133 6.62 9.41 -29.74
N VAL A 134 6.47 8.13 -29.44
CA VAL A 134 7.23 7.03 -30.08
C VAL A 134 7.04 7.03 -31.59
N ASP A 135 5.80 7.24 -32.06
CA ASP A 135 5.48 7.28 -33.49
C ASP A 135 6.22 8.42 -34.25
N VAL A 136 6.61 9.48 -33.54
CA VAL A 136 7.32 10.67 -34.08
C VAL A 136 8.84 10.60 -33.88
N TYR A 137 9.30 10.24 -32.68
CA TYR A 137 10.70 10.44 -32.26
C TYR A 137 11.53 9.16 -32.16
N ALA A 138 10.91 7.98 -32.07
CA ALA A 138 11.66 6.74 -31.94
C ALA A 138 12.21 6.26 -33.29
N GLU A 139 13.51 5.89 -33.31
CA GLU A 139 14.16 5.30 -34.48
C GLU A 139 13.57 3.92 -34.81
N ASP A 140 13.52 3.03 -33.81
CA ASP A 140 12.79 1.76 -33.88
C ASP A 140 11.55 1.82 -32.98
N LYS A 141 10.40 2.10 -33.60
CA LYS A 141 9.11 2.28 -32.91
C LYS A 141 8.69 1.02 -32.14
N SER A 142 8.85 -0.15 -32.76
CA SER A 142 8.41 -1.42 -32.19
C SER A 142 9.26 -1.77 -30.97
N ALA A 143 10.58 -1.75 -31.14
CA ALA A 143 11.50 -2.09 -30.06
C ALA A 143 11.43 -1.06 -28.91
N THR A 144 11.31 0.24 -29.22
CA THR A 144 11.17 1.28 -28.19
C THR A 144 9.87 1.10 -27.39
N CYS A 145 8.75 0.83 -28.07
CA CYS A 145 7.48 0.55 -27.41
C CYS A 145 7.55 -0.68 -26.50
N GLN A 146 8.24 -1.74 -26.93
CA GLN A 146 8.49 -2.93 -26.11
C GLN A 146 9.34 -2.60 -24.87
N SER A 147 10.45 -1.88 -25.03
CA SER A 147 11.32 -1.46 -23.92
C SER A 147 10.57 -0.60 -22.91
N ILE A 148 9.77 0.37 -23.37
CA ILE A 148 8.93 1.22 -22.51
C ILE A 148 7.88 0.39 -21.77
N THR A 149 7.23 -0.55 -22.47
CA THR A 149 6.24 -1.44 -21.85
C THR A 149 6.86 -2.27 -20.73
N LYS A 150 8.07 -2.84 -20.94
CA LYS A 150 8.79 -3.57 -19.90
C LYS A 150 9.07 -2.67 -18.68
N MET A 151 9.51 -1.43 -18.89
CA MET A 151 9.76 -0.48 -17.80
C MET A 151 8.49 -0.10 -17.03
N ILE A 152 7.38 0.12 -17.73
CA ILE A 152 6.08 0.38 -17.07
C ILE A 152 5.64 -0.83 -16.25
N MET A 153 5.84 -2.05 -16.76
CA MET A 153 5.56 -3.27 -15.98
C MET A 153 6.41 -3.34 -14.71
N LEU A 154 7.70 -2.98 -14.78
CA LEU A 154 8.56 -2.89 -13.61
C LEU A 154 8.04 -1.87 -12.58
N GLU A 155 7.62 -0.68 -13.04
CA GLU A 155 7.02 0.33 -12.15
C GLU A 155 5.75 -0.16 -11.47
N ILE A 156 4.85 -0.79 -12.24
CA ILE A 156 3.60 -1.34 -11.72
C ILE A 156 3.91 -2.41 -10.67
N VAL A 157 4.82 -3.33 -10.94
CA VAL A 157 5.20 -4.39 -9.98
C VAL A 157 5.69 -3.78 -8.67
N ILE A 158 6.68 -2.90 -8.72
CA ILE A 158 7.28 -2.31 -7.49
C ILE A 158 6.24 -1.49 -6.72
N THR A 159 5.43 -0.72 -7.44
CA THR A 159 4.40 0.11 -6.81
C THR A 159 3.33 -0.77 -6.16
N MET A 160 2.92 -1.85 -6.82
CA MET A 160 1.91 -2.78 -6.30
C MET A 160 2.45 -3.60 -5.13
N GLU A 161 3.73 -4.01 -5.12
CA GLU A 161 4.37 -4.65 -3.98
C GLU A 161 4.29 -3.75 -2.73
N SER A 162 4.69 -2.48 -2.89
CA SER A 162 4.59 -1.47 -1.83
C SER A 162 3.15 -1.21 -1.38
N TYR A 163 2.21 -1.14 -2.33
CA TYR A 163 0.78 -0.95 -2.04
C TYR A 163 0.23 -2.11 -1.20
N HIS A 164 0.47 -3.36 -1.62
CA HIS A 164 -0.02 -4.54 -0.90
C HIS A 164 0.63 -4.65 0.48
N TYR A 165 1.94 -4.42 0.57
CA TYR A 165 2.67 -4.40 1.83
C TYR A 165 2.08 -3.37 2.80
N THR A 166 1.94 -2.13 2.35
CA THR A 166 1.42 -1.03 3.17
C THR A 166 -0.02 -1.30 3.59
N LYS A 167 -0.86 -1.80 2.68
CA LYS A 167 -2.25 -2.16 2.97
C LYS A 167 -2.34 -3.30 4.00
N TYR A 168 -1.50 -4.32 3.85
CA TYR A 168 -1.42 -5.44 4.79
C TYR A 168 -0.98 -4.97 6.18
N LYS A 169 0.08 -4.15 6.28
CA LYS A 169 0.53 -3.58 7.56
C LYS A 169 -0.55 -2.76 8.23
N LEU A 170 -1.23 -1.88 7.49
CA LEU A 170 -2.34 -1.10 8.02
C LEU A 170 -3.49 -2.01 8.52
N GLN A 171 -3.83 -3.05 7.76
CA GLN A 171 -4.85 -4.01 8.20
C GLN A 171 -4.41 -4.78 9.44
N GLU A 172 -3.14 -5.14 9.55
CA GLU A 172 -2.61 -5.82 10.73
C GLU A 172 -2.62 -4.91 11.95
N GLU A 173 -2.20 -3.65 11.83
CA GLU A 173 -2.31 -2.65 12.89
C GLU A 173 -3.76 -2.46 13.34
N LEU A 174 -4.70 -2.36 12.40
CA LEU A 174 -6.14 -2.29 12.71
C LEU A 174 -6.65 -3.55 13.42
N LYS A 175 -6.17 -4.74 13.03
CA LYS A 175 -6.50 -5.99 13.72
C LYS A 175 -5.94 -6.01 15.14
N GLN A 176 -4.70 -5.60 15.34
CA GLN A 176 -4.05 -5.55 16.66
C GLN A 176 -4.72 -4.54 17.59
N ILE A 177 -5.23 -3.42 17.07
CA ILE A 177 -6.05 -2.49 17.87
C ILE A 177 -7.40 -3.13 18.23
N ALA A 178 -7.91 -4.02 17.38
CA ALA A 178 -9.24 -4.63 17.52
C ALA A 178 -9.27 -6.00 18.25
N ILE A 179 -8.24 -6.40 19.00
CA ILE A 179 -8.21 -7.65 19.79
C ILE A 179 -8.50 -7.46 21.28
N THR A 180 -8.63 -6.23 21.76
CA THR A 180 -9.01 -5.92 23.13
C THR A 180 -10.44 -5.41 23.22
N ASP A 181 -11.03 -5.57 24.39
CA ASP A 181 -12.28 -4.92 24.77
C ASP A 181 -11.98 -3.49 25.21
N ASP A 182 -12.62 -2.49 24.59
CA ASP A 182 -12.29 -1.07 24.79
C ASP A 182 -12.58 -0.60 26.23
N LEU A 183 -13.54 -1.22 26.91
CA LEU A 183 -13.93 -0.85 28.27
C LEU A 183 -12.96 -1.43 29.31
N THR A 184 -12.64 -2.71 29.21
CA THR A 184 -11.90 -3.45 30.25
C THR A 184 -10.43 -3.69 29.91
N GLY A 185 -10.04 -3.48 28.64
CA GLY A 185 -8.68 -3.70 28.14
C GLY A 185 -8.22 -5.17 28.18
N VAL A 186 -9.14 -6.13 28.36
CA VAL A 186 -8.85 -7.57 28.23
C VAL A 186 -8.94 -8.00 26.78
N PHE A 187 -8.40 -9.17 26.47
CA PHE A 187 -8.60 -9.78 25.16
C PHE A 187 -10.09 -10.04 24.91
N ASN A 188 -10.59 -9.54 23.79
CA ASN A 188 -11.97 -9.75 23.39
C ASN A 188 -12.15 -11.16 22.81
N ARG A 189 -13.39 -11.50 22.49
CA ARG A 189 -13.76 -12.81 21.95
C ARG A 189 -12.92 -13.23 20.74
N ARG A 190 -12.55 -12.31 19.85
CA ARG A 190 -11.76 -12.62 18.66
C ARG A 190 -10.39 -13.18 19.03
N LYS A 191 -9.74 -12.60 20.04
CA LYS A 191 -8.45 -13.09 20.53
C LYS A 191 -8.60 -14.42 21.29
N LEU A 192 -9.71 -14.62 22.01
CA LEU A 192 -10.02 -15.91 22.62
C LEU A 192 -10.10 -17.01 21.55
N GLU A 193 -10.82 -16.78 20.45
CA GLU A 193 -10.96 -17.76 19.35
C GLU A 193 -9.60 -18.10 18.71
N GLU A 194 -8.75 -17.09 18.47
CA GLU A 194 -7.38 -17.28 17.95
C GLU A 194 -6.51 -18.13 18.90
N VAL A 195 -6.48 -17.78 20.19
CA VAL A 195 -5.70 -18.51 21.20
C VAL A 195 -6.22 -19.93 21.38
N MET A 196 -7.54 -20.11 21.37
CA MET A 196 -8.17 -21.42 21.50
C MET A 196 -7.75 -22.38 20.39
N CYS A 197 -7.74 -21.94 19.12
CA CYS A 197 -7.25 -22.78 18.01
C CYS A 197 -5.80 -23.22 18.23
N TYR A 198 -4.93 -22.27 18.58
CA TYR A 198 -3.51 -22.55 18.82
C TYR A 198 -3.28 -23.51 20.00
N GLU A 199 -3.98 -23.29 21.12
CA GLU A 199 -3.82 -24.10 22.33
C GLU A 199 -4.43 -25.50 22.17
N MET A 200 -5.55 -25.66 21.45
CA MET A 200 -6.11 -26.97 21.13
C MET A 200 -5.14 -27.81 20.30
N ASP A 201 -4.53 -27.22 19.27
CA ASP A 201 -3.51 -27.86 18.44
C ASP A 201 -2.26 -28.24 19.24
N SER A 202 -1.79 -27.34 20.10
CA SER A 202 -0.66 -27.55 21.01
C SER A 202 -0.94 -28.69 21.99
N ALA A 203 -2.10 -28.69 22.64
CA ALA A 203 -2.55 -29.71 23.57
C ALA A 203 -2.67 -31.08 22.90
N HIS A 204 -3.22 -31.14 21.68
CA HIS A 204 -3.31 -32.37 20.90
C HIS A 204 -1.93 -32.95 20.59
N ARG A 205 -1.00 -32.12 20.09
CA ARG A 205 0.39 -32.55 19.79
C ARG A 205 1.15 -33.00 21.03
N LYS A 206 1.02 -32.27 22.14
CA LYS A 206 1.73 -32.56 23.40
C LYS A 206 1.03 -33.61 24.27
N LYS A 207 -0.18 -34.04 23.89
CA LYS A 207 -1.07 -34.91 24.69
C LYS A 207 -1.32 -34.36 26.10
N HIS A 208 -1.46 -33.04 26.21
CA HIS A 208 -1.80 -32.38 27.47
C HIS A 208 -3.31 -32.15 27.56
N ALA A 209 -3.86 -32.18 28.77
CA ALA A 209 -5.24 -31.78 29.00
C ALA A 209 -5.36 -30.24 28.89
N LEU A 210 -6.38 -29.78 28.16
CA LEU A 210 -6.75 -28.37 28.06
C LEU A 210 -8.10 -28.17 28.76
N SER A 211 -8.28 -27.04 29.44
CA SER A 211 -9.53 -26.70 30.13
C SER A 211 -9.87 -25.23 29.87
N ILE A 212 -11.17 -24.94 29.77
CA ILE A 212 -11.70 -23.58 29.61
C ILE A 212 -12.58 -23.27 30.82
N LEU A 213 -12.39 -22.10 31.42
CA LEU A 213 -13.24 -21.59 32.49
C LEU A 213 -14.08 -20.43 31.94
N MET A 214 -15.38 -20.49 32.13
CA MET A 214 -16.32 -19.41 31.81
C MET A 214 -16.89 -18.86 33.12
N LEU A 215 -16.83 -17.54 33.28
CA LEU A 215 -17.26 -16.83 34.47
C LEU A 215 -18.34 -15.82 34.08
N ASP A 216 -19.40 -15.73 34.88
CA ASP A 216 -20.45 -14.73 34.74
C ASP A 216 -20.51 -13.87 36.02
N ILE A 217 -20.92 -12.60 35.88
CA ILE A 217 -21.13 -11.70 37.03
C ILE A 217 -22.60 -11.76 37.41
N ASP A 218 -22.89 -12.45 38.50
CA ASP A 218 -24.24 -12.57 39.01
C ASP A 218 -24.88 -11.20 39.24
N HIS A 219 -26.16 -11.08 38.87
CA HIS A 219 -26.98 -9.89 39.08
C HIS A 219 -26.46 -8.58 38.43
N PHE A 220 -25.52 -8.65 37.47
CA PHE A 220 -24.95 -7.46 36.83
C PHE A 220 -26.00 -6.50 36.22
N LYS A 221 -27.08 -7.04 35.66
CA LYS A 221 -28.20 -6.23 35.15
C LYS A 221 -28.85 -5.36 36.25
N GLN A 222 -29.02 -5.88 37.46
CA GLN A 222 -29.62 -5.12 38.56
C GLN A 222 -28.73 -3.95 38.98
N VAL A 223 -27.40 -4.10 38.90
CA VAL A 223 -26.45 -3.02 39.13
C VAL A 223 -26.63 -1.91 38.09
N ASN A 224 -26.70 -2.26 36.80
CA ASN A 224 -26.98 -1.30 35.73
C ASN A 224 -28.32 -0.58 35.93
N ASP A 225 -29.37 -1.33 36.24
CA ASP A 225 -30.73 -0.79 36.39
C ASP A 225 -30.85 0.13 37.62
N THR A 226 -30.06 -0.10 38.68
CA THR A 226 -30.11 0.67 39.94
C THR A 226 -29.17 1.87 39.94
N TYR A 227 -27.95 1.70 39.41
CA TYR A 227 -26.86 2.69 39.55
C TYR A 227 -26.40 3.28 38.20
N GLY A 228 -27.00 2.84 37.09
CA GLY A 228 -26.68 3.29 35.75
C GLY A 228 -25.49 2.55 35.13
N HIS A 229 -25.37 2.66 33.81
CA HIS A 229 -24.36 1.95 33.02
C HIS A 229 -22.91 2.31 33.41
N GLN A 230 -22.63 3.55 33.80
CA GLN A 230 -21.28 3.94 34.25
C GLN A 230 -20.84 3.19 35.50
N ALA A 231 -21.78 2.86 36.40
CA ALA A 231 -21.48 2.05 37.58
C ALA A 231 -21.24 0.59 37.20
N GLY A 232 -21.98 0.05 36.23
CA GLY A 232 -21.72 -1.28 35.67
C GLY A 232 -20.36 -1.36 34.98
N ASP A 233 -19.98 -0.34 34.23
CA ASP A 233 -18.66 -0.22 33.60
C ASP A 233 -17.54 -0.28 34.63
N ALA A 234 -17.68 0.46 35.74
CA ALA A 234 -16.72 0.42 36.84
C ALA A 234 -16.62 -0.98 37.49
N VAL A 235 -17.75 -1.68 37.64
CA VAL A 235 -17.77 -3.06 38.14
C VAL A 235 -17.03 -4.00 37.19
N LEU A 236 -17.27 -3.92 35.87
CA LEU A 236 -16.56 -4.76 34.88
C LEU A 236 -15.04 -4.54 34.93
N ILE A 237 -14.60 -3.28 34.98
CA ILE A 237 -13.19 -2.91 35.07
C ILE A 237 -12.56 -3.48 36.36
N GLU A 238 -13.23 -3.33 37.51
CA GLU A 238 -12.70 -3.83 38.78
C GLU A 238 -12.70 -5.37 38.86
N THR A 239 -13.73 -6.04 38.34
CA THR A 239 -13.74 -7.51 38.24
C THR A 239 -12.57 -8.02 37.43
N VAL A 240 -12.30 -7.43 36.27
CA VAL A 240 -11.12 -7.75 35.45
C VAL A 240 -9.83 -7.54 36.22
N ARG A 241 -9.71 -6.42 36.96
CA ARG A 241 -8.54 -6.12 37.79
C ARG A 241 -8.30 -7.21 38.84
N LEU A 242 -9.35 -7.64 39.53
CA LEU A 242 -9.28 -8.69 40.55
C LEU A 242 -8.88 -10.04 39.94
N ILE A 243 -9.47 -10.43 38.81
CA ILE A 243 -9.12 -11.68 38.12
C ILE A 243 -7.65 -11.68 37.71
N ARG A 244 -7.16 -10.58 37.12
CA ARG A 244 -5.73 -10.43 36.75
C ARG A 244 -4.80 -10.54 37.95
N TYR A 245 -5.21 -10.07 39.13
CA TYR A 245 -4.42 -10.21 40.34
C TYR A 245 -4.36 -11.67 40.85
N CYS A 246 -5.42 -12.45 40.62
CA CYS A 246 -5.50 -13.85 41.02
C CYS A 246 -4.79 -14.82 40.05
N LEU A 247 -4.70 -14.47 38.77
CA LEU A 247 -4.00 -15.24 37.76
C LEU A 247 -2.51 -14.84 37.75
N ARG A 248 -1.63 -15.80 38.05
CA ARG A 248 -0.16 -15.63 37.98
C ARG A 248 0.36 -15.79 36.57
#